data_AF-A0A1Q7MAP1-F1
#
_entry.id   AF-A0A1Q7MAP1-F1
#
_cell.length_a   1.000
_cell.length_b   1.000
_cell.length_c   1.000
_cell.angle_alpha   90.00
_cell.angle_beta   90.00
_cell.angle_gamma   90.00
#
_symmetry.space_group_name_H-M   'P 1'
#
loop_
_entity.id
_entity.type
_entity.pdbx_description
1 polymer ?
#
loop_
_entity_poly.entity_id
_entity_poly.type
_entity_poly.pdbx_seq_one_letter_code
_entity_poly.pdbx_strand_id
1 'polypeptide(L)'
;MQRIASSLGTLDGWGKVEIVDFDFAKKFARIRWKNGVSVRNRKGKTAVCHFGRGVLTGAVEEIFGRRLESIEVSCQGKGDRFCEAVVGEPKEISRLIETRP
;
A
#
# COMPACT_ATOMS: atom_id res chain seq x y z
N MET A 1 -0.07 -15.87 -15.67
CA MET A 1 0.00 -15.22 -14.34
C MET A 1 -0.47 -13.76 -14.31
N GLN A 2 -0.90 -13.12 -15.41
CA GLN A 2 -1.40 -11.72 -15.39
C GLN A 2 -2.92 -11.56 -15.17
N ARG A 3 -3.72 -12.63 -15.32
CA ARG A 3 -5.21 -12.55 -15.31
C ARG A 3 -5.87 -12.70 -13.94
N ILE A 4 -5.18 -13.27 -12.95
CA ILE A 4 -5.76 -13.48 -11.61
C ILE A 4 -5.76 -12.16 -10.83
N ALA A 5 -4.71 -11.34 -10.99
CA ALA A 5 -4.59 -10.04 -10.35
C ALA A 5 -5.58 -8.99 -10.90
N SER A 6 -6.05 -9.10 -12.15
CA SER A 6 -7.08 -8.20 -12.68
C SER A 6 -8.49 -8.56 -12.22
N SER A 7 -8.77 -9.86 -11.98
CA SER A 7 -10.06 -10.30 -11.42
C SER A 7 -10.13 -10.16 -9.90
N LEU A 8 -9.00 -10.18 -9.20
CA LEU A 8 -8.89 -9.83 -7.77
C LEU A 8 -8.52 -8.34 -7.55
N GLY A 9 -8.10 -7.61 -8.58
CA GLY A 9 -7.75 -6.18 -8.49
C GLY A 9 -8.97 -5.26 -8.34
N THR A 10 -10.14 -5.81 -8.64
CA THR A 10 -11.47 -5.37 -8.19
C THR A 10 -12.03 -6.37 -7.20
N LEU A 11 -11.33 -6.63 -6.08
CA LEU A 11 -11.92 -7.28 -4.90
C LEU A 11 -13.11 -6.45 -4.43
N ASP A 12 -14.29 -6.72 -4.98
CA ASP A 12 -15.63 -6.46 -4.44
C ASP A 12 -15.89 -5.07 -3.83
N GLY A 13 -15.35 -4.02 -4.45
CA GLY A 13 -15.59 -2.64 -4.03
C GLY A 13 -14.62 -2.12 -2.97
N TRP A 14 -13.49 -2.78 -2.75
CA TRP A 14 -12.45 -2.35 -1.81
C TRP A 14 -11.56 -1.21 -2.32
N GLY A 15 -11.45 -1.06 -3.64
CA GLY A 15 -10.68 -0.02 -4.30
C GLY A 15 -10.09 -0.51 -5.62
N LYS A 16 -9.59 0.40 -6.47
CA LYS A 16 -8.83 0.05 -7.68
C LYS A 16 -7.35 0.03 -7.32
N VAL A 17 -6.72 -1.14 -7.27
CA VAL A 17 -5.33 -1.33 -6.84
C VAL A 17 -4.40 -1.51 -8.05
N GLU A 18 -3.20 -0.95 -7.97
CA GLU A 18 -2.16 -0.99 -8.98
C GLU A 18 -0.79 -1.15 -8.30
N ILE A 19 0.06 -2.03 -8.83
CA ILE A 19 1.46 -2.15 -8.41
C ILE A 19 2.27 -1.17 -9.27
N VAL A 20 2.81 -0.12 -8.64
CA VAL A 20 3.56 0.95 -9.30
C VAL A 20 5.02 0.57 -9.50
N ASP A 21 5.59 -0.13 -8.53
CA ASP A 21 6.97 -0.61 -8.56
C ASP A 21 7.09 -1.89 -7.74
N PHE A 22 7.96 -2.79 -8.18
CA PHE A 22 8.19 -4.08 -7.54
C PHE A 22 9.62 -4.55 -7.83
N ASP A 23 10.46 -4.54 -6.80
CA ASP A 23 11.87 -4.91 -6.89
C ASP A 23 12.14 -6.11 -5.97
N PHE A 24 12.34 -7.28 -6.59
CA PHE A 24 12.63 -8.53 -5.88
C PHE A 24 13.98 -8.51 -5.16
N ALA A 25 14.99 -7.85 -5.73
CA ALA A 25 16.33 -7.83 -5.13
C ALA A 25 16.33 -6.98 -3.85
N LYS A 26 15.61 -5.86 -3.88
CA LYS A 26 15.47 -4.96 -2.71
C LYS A 26 14.33 -5.35 -1.78
N LYS A 27 13.54 -6.37 -2.12
CA LYS A 27 12.31 -6.76 -1.39
C LYS A 27 11.38 -5.57 -1.17
N PHE A 28 11.15 -4.83 -2.24
CA PHE A 28 10.45 -3.55 -2.21
C PHE A 28 9.23 -3.61 -3.10
N ALA A 29 8.12 -3.05 -2.63
CA ALA A 29 6.92 -2.85 -3.43
C ALA A 29 6.32 -1.47 -3.18
N ARG A 30 5.92 -0.80 -4.25
CA ARG A 30 5.13 0.43 -4.21
C ARG A 30 3.76 0.15 -4.78
N ILE A 31 2.73 0.31 -3.97
CA ILE A 31 1.36 -0.06 -4.31
C ILE A 31 0.49 1.18 -4.20
N ARG A 32 -0.28 1.45 -5.25
CA ARG A 32 -1.20 2.58 -5.34
C ARG A 32 -2.63 2.08 -5.43
N TRP A 33 -3.56 2.80 -4.81
CA TRP A 33 -4.97 2.51 -5.00
C TRP A 33 -5.86 3.76 -4.93
N LYS A 34 -7.06 3.63 -5.49
CA LYS A 34 -8.10 4.66 -5.46
C LYS A 34 -9.43 4.11 -4.95
N ASN A 35 -10.21 4.98 -4.34
CA ASN A 35 -11.55 4.72 -3.81
C ASN A 35 -11.57 3.58 -2.78
N GLY A 36 -10.56 3.58 -1.92
CA GLY A 36 -10.42 2.62 -0.82
C GLY A 36 -11.62 2.65 0.12
N VAL A 37 -12.04 1.50 0.66
CA VAL A 37 -13.12 1.43 1.67
C VAL A 37 -12.81 2.31 2.89
N SER A 38 -11.55 2.34 3.33
CA SER A 38 -11.13 3.12 4.51
C SER A 38 -11.18 4.64 4.33
N VAL A 39 -11.24 5.14 3.09
CA VAL A 39 -11.24 6.59 2.80
C VAL A 39 -12.64 7.14 2.49
N ARG A 40 -13.65 6.27 2.31
CA ARG A 40 -15.03 6.70 2.07
C ARG A 40 -15.51 7.55 3.25
N ASN A 41 -15.89 8.80 2.99
CA ASN A 41 -16.35 9.79 3.97
C ASN A 41 -15.36 10.12 5.12
N ARG A 42 -14.06 9.85 4.96
CA ARG A 42 -13.05 10.24 5.95
C ARG A 42 -12.27 11.46 5.47
N LYS A 43 -12.22 12.49 6.32
CA LYS A 43 -11.31 13.62 6.21
C LYS A 43 -10.50 13.69 7.51
N GLY A 44 -9.25 13.27 7.46
CA GLY A 44 -8.31 13.31 8.58
C GLY A 44 -7.02 14.04 8.19
N LYS A 45 -6.16 14.32 9.17
CA LYS A 45 -4.81 14.85 8.90
C LYS A 45 -3.79 13.75 8.60
N THR A 46 -4.11 12.50 8.95
CA THR A 46 -3.21 11.34 8.84
C THR A 46 -3.76 10.31 7.86
N ALA A 47 -2.88 9.41 7.40
CA ALA A 47 -3.28 8.28 6.58
C ALA A 47 -4.17 7.32 7.38
N VAL A 48 -5.24 6.81 6.75
CA VAL A 48 -6.32 6.05 7.43
C VAL A 48 -6.52 4.63 6.90
N CYS A 49 -5.82 4.19 5.85
CA CYS A 49 -6.06 2.87 5.26
C CYS A 49 -5.30 1.75 5.99
N HIS A 50 -5.31 1.76 7.33
CA HIS A 50 -4.53 0.81 8.14
C HIS A 50 -4.81 -0.65 7.78
N PHE A 51 -6.09 -1.01 7.62
CA PHE A 51 -6.48 -2.37 7.28
C PHE A 51 -6.03 -2.76 5.87
N GLY A 52 -6.35 -1.94 4.87
CA GLY A 52 -5.94 -2.22 3.48
C GLY A 52 -4.43 -2.28 3.31
N ARG A 53 -3.70 -1.35 3.94
CA ARG A 53 -2.24 -1.37 4.01
C ARG A 53 -1.72 -2.65 4.66
N GLY A 54 -2.32 -3.09 5.77
CA GLY A 54 -1.94 -4.33 6.45
C GLY A 54 -2.10 -5.57 5.56
N VAL A 55 -3.24 -5.70 4.88
CA VAL A 55 -3.50 -6.80 3.93
C VAL A 55 -2.47 -6.80 2.79
N LEU A 56 -2.19 -5.63 2.20
CA LEU A 56 -1.19 -5.51 1.13
C LEU A 56 0.23 -5.84 1.64
N THR A 57 0.56 -5.45 2.86
CA THR A 57 1.86 -5.75 3.48
C THR A 57 2.03 -7.26 3.63
N GLY A 58 1.05 -7.94 4.23
CA GLY A 58 1.08 -9.39 4.41
C GLY A 58 1.17 -10.17 3.09
N ALA A 59 0.48 -9.70 2.04
CA ALA A 59 0.60 -10.30 0.71
C ALA A 59 2.02 -10.18 0.15
N VAL A 60 2.69 -9.03 0.33
CA VAL A 60 4.07 -8.83 -0.12
C VAL A 60 5.07 -9.61 0.75
N GLU A 61 4.83 -9.72 2.06
CA GLU A 61 5.61 -10.56 2.98
C GLU A 61 5.61 -12.02 2.52
N GLU A 62 4.44 -12.55 2.15
CA GLU A 62 4.30 -13.92 1.62
C GLU A 62 5.07 -14.10 0.31
N ILE A 63 4.97 -13.13 -0.62
CA ILE A 63 5.69 -13.18 -1.91
C ILE A 63 7.22 -13.20 -1.70
N PHE A 64 7.73 -12.43 -0.74
CA PHE A 64 9.17 -12.34 -0.49
C PHE A 64 9.68 -13.34 0.56
N GLY A 65 8.80 -14.08 1.24
CA GLY A 65 9.16 -15.01 2.32
C GLY A 65 9.91 -14.34 3.48
N ARG A 66 9.59 -13.07 3.76
CA ARG A 66 10.29 -12.23 4.75
C ARG A 66 9.30 -11.32 5.46
N ARG A 67 9.60 -10.99 6.71
CA ARG A 67 8.87 -9.96 7.45
C ARG A 67 9.24 -8.58 6.90
N LEU A 68 8.22 -7.76 6.64
CA LEU A 68 8.33 -6.43 6.04
C LEU A 68 7.46 -5.45 6.83
N GLU A 69 7.68 -4.17 6.56
CA GLU A 69 6.86 -3.10 7.09
C GLU A 69 6.34 -2.22 5.96
N SER A 70 5.41 -1.33 6.29
CA SER A 70 4.88 -0.40 5.30
C SER A 70 4.44 0.93 5.90
N ILE A 71 4.48 1.95 5.05
CA ILE A 71 3.95 3.28 5.32
C ILE A 71 3.10 3.76 4.16
N GLU A 72 2.00 4.45 4.46
CA GLU A 72 1.24 5.22 3.47
C GLU A 72 1.92 6.56 3.23
N VAL A 73 2.49 6.73 2.04
CA VAL A 73 3.15 7.98 1.60
C VAL A 73 2.16 8.97 1.00
N SER A 74 0.95 8.51 0.64
CA SER A 74 -0.17 9.31 0.14
C SER A 74 -1.48 8.66 0.59
N CYS A 75 -2.51 9.44 0.91
CA CYS A 75 -3.82 8.92 1.32
C CYS A 75 -4.97 9.85 0.93
N GLN A 76 -5.98 9.33 0.23
CA GLN A 76 -7.20 10.10 -0.08
C GLN A 76 -7.94 10.56 1.17
N GLY A 77 -7.82 9.85 2.30
CA GLY A 77 -8.39 10.28 3.58
C GLY A 77 -7.76 11.57 4.13
N LYS A 78 -6.56 11.94 3.66
CA LYS A 78 -5.91 13.24 3.93
C LYS A 78 -6.31 14.32 2.92
N GLY A 79 -6.97 13.95 1.83
CA GLY A 79 -7.24 14.82 0.68
C GLY A 79 -6.31 14.62 -0.51
N ASP A 80 -5.39 13.64 -0.48
CA ASP A 80 -4.52 13.34 -1.62
C ASP A 80 -5.31 12.74 -2.80
N ARG A 81 -4.71 12.77 -4.01
CA ARG A 81 -5.37 12.26 -5.24
C ARG A 81 -5.54 10.74 -5.28
N PHE A 82 -4.76 10.01 -4.51
CA PHE A 82 -4.76 8.55 -4.41
C PHE A 82 -4.14 8.14 -3.07
N CYS A 83 -4.35 6.88 -2.69
CA CYS A 83 -3.60 6.26 -1.62
C CYS A 83 -2.40 5.53 -2.21
N GLU A 84 -1.28 5.57 -1.50
CA GLU A 84 -0.08 4.87 -1.93
C GLU A 84 0.72 4.43 -0.71
N ALA A 85 1.13 3.17 -0.71
CA ALA A 85 1.99 2.59 0.30
C ALA A 85 3.31 2.13 -0.31
N VAL A 86 4.34 2.26 0.50
CA VAL A 86 5.64 1.63 0.28
C VAL A 86 5.76 0.48 1.27
N VAL A 87 6.11 -0.70 0.76
CA VAL A 87 6.37 -1.92 1.53
C VAL A 87 7.83 -2.30 1.32
N GLY A 88 8.54 -2.63 2.38
CA GLY A 88 9.96 -2.97 2.32
C GLY A 88 10.51 -3.44 3.66
N GLU A 89 11.82 -3.66 3.72
CA GLU A 89 12.47 -4.06 4.97
C GLU A 89 12.29 -2.97 6.06
N PRO A 90 12.11 -3.35 7.34
CA PRO A 90 11.85 -2.39 8.44
C PRO A 90 12.84 -1.21 8.49
N LYS A 91 14.13 -1.48 8.22
CA LYS A 91 15.18 -0.47 8.19
C LYS A 91 14.99 0.55 7.06
N GLU A 92 14.52 0.13 5.89
CA GLU A 92 14.21 1.02 4.77
C GLU A 92 12.98 1.87 5.07
N ILE A 93 11.94 1.26 5.65
CA ILE A 93 10.70 1.96 6.01
C ILE A 93 10.95 2.99 7.11
N SER A 94 11.76 2.66 8.11
CA SER A 94 12.17 3.60 9.17
C SER A 94 12.88 4.82 8.59
N ARG A 95 13.84 4.61 7.69
CA ARG A 95 14.54 5.70 6.98
C ARG A 95 13.59 6.55 6.15
N LEU A 96 12.59 5.93 5.50
CA LEU A 96 11.60 6.65 4.72
C LEU A 96 10.68 7.52 5.59
N ILE A 97 10.36 7.07 6.81
CA ILE A 97 9.59 7.84 7.78
C ILE A 97 10.39 9.06 8.23
N GLU A 98 11.66 8.88 8.59
CA GLU A 98 12.53 9.96 9.07
C GLU A 98 12.79 11.05 8.00
N THR A 99 12.86 10.64 6.74
CA THR A 99 13.12 11.56 5.62
C THR A 99 11.86 12.26 5.09
N ARG A 100 10.67 11.87 5.57
CA ARG A 100 9.37 12.46 5.15
C ARG A 100 8.67 13.08 6.36
N PRO A 101 8.83 14.41 6.60
CA PRO A 101 8.08 15.11 7.63
C PRO A 101 6.58 15.20 7.33
#